data_AF-A0A2V7RDT1-F1
#
_entry.id   AF-A0A2V7RDT1-F1
#
_cell.length_a   1.000
_cell.length_b   1.000
_cell.length_c   1.000
_cell.angle_alpha   90.00
_cell.angle_beta   90.00
_cell.angle_gamma   90.00
#
_symmetry.space_group_name_H-M   'P 1'
#
loop_
_entity.id
_entity.type
_entity.pdbx_description
1 polymer ?
#
loop_
_entity_poly.entity_id
_entity_poly.type
_entity_poly.pdbx_seq_one_letter_code
_entity_poly.pdbx_strand_id
1 'polypeptide(L)'
;MTRGRTCGRRSRNIAARVAELNGAFREGAAIIPRLTLHTPRDPALCGGLSCFEVAGLTADGVTERLTAKRIRTTSSPYKVSYARVSAGIMNLPEDVDMALRALREIAA
;
A
#
# COMPACT_ATOMS: atom_id res chain seq x y z
N MET A 1 -40.45 10.32 8.28
CA MET A 1 -39.52 10.90 7.27
C MET A 1 -38.17 10.20 7.38
N THR A 2 -37.97 9.18 6.55
CA THR A 2 -36.80 8.30 6.51
C THR A 2 -35.63 8.98 5.81
N ARG A 3 -34.58 9.36 6.55
CA ARG A 3 -33.28 9.79 5.98
C ARG A 3 -32.55 8.55 5.42
N GLY A 4 -33.02 8.06 4.28
CA GLY A 4 -32.45 6.91 3.57
C GLY A 4 -31.21 7.26 2.75
N ARG A 5 -30.05 6.76 3.19
CA ARG A 5 -28.95 6.22 2.36
C ARG A 5 -28.48 7.08 1.17
N THR A 6 -27.67 8.12 1.43
CA THR A 6 -26.71 8.65 0.44
C THR A 6 -25.33 7.98 0.50
N CYS A 7 -25.12 7.07 1.46
CA CYS A 7 -23.85 6.35 1.67
C CYS A 7 -23.37 5.63 0.39
N GLY A 8 -24.27 5.04 -0.41
CA GLY A 8 -23.87 4.23 -1.57
C GLY A 8 -23.17 4.98 -2.73
N ARG A 9 -23.44 6.27 -2.96
CA ARG A 9 -22.78 7.04 -4.04
C ARG A 9 -21.43 7.61 -3.60
N ARG A 10 -21.34 8.19 -2.41
CA ARG A 10 -20.07 8.73 -1.88
C ARG A 10 -19.08 7.61 -1.59
N SER A 11 -19.53 6.49 -1.01
CA SER A 11 -18.67 5.32 -0.76
C SER A 11 -18.15 4.69 -2.05
N ARG A 12 -18.89 4.74 -3.18
CA ARG A 12 -18.40 4.23 -4.46
C ARG A 12 -17.25 5.06 -5.03
N ASN A 13 -17.33 6.39 -4.92
CA ASN A 13 -16.25 7.29 -5.34
C ASN A 13 -15.02 7.14 -4.43
N ILE A 14 -15.22 6.99 -3.13
CA ILE A 14 -14.14 6.78 -2.16
C ILE A 14 -13.46 5.42 -2.40
N ALA A 15 -14.23 4.35 -2.56
CA ALA A 15 -13.70 3.01 -2.84
C ALA A 15 -12.94 2.97 -4.16
N ALA A 16 -13.48 3.59 -5.22
CA ALA A 16 -12.79 3.69 -6.50
C ALA A 16 -11.46 4.46 -6.38
N ARG A 17 -11.45 5.58 -5.66
CA ARG A 17 -10.23 6.37 -5.45
C ARG A 17 -9.18 5.63 -4.64
N VAL A 18 -9.59 4.96 -3.56
CA VAL A 18 -8.68 4.12 -2.75
C VAL A 18 -8.14 2.96 -3.57
N ALA A 19 -8.97 2.32 -4.40
CA ALA A 19 -8.54 1.25 -5.30
C ALA A 19 -7.55 1.74 -6.36
N GLU A 20 -7.76 2.92 -6.93
CA GLU A 20 -6.86 3.57 -7.87
C GLU A 20 -5.49 3.84 -7.24
N LEU A 21 -5.44 4.45 -6.05
CA LEU A 21 -4.20 4.74 -5.34
C LEU A 21 -3.42 3.46 -4.99
N ASN A 22 -4.10 2.45 -4.46
CA ASN A 22 -3.47 1.15 -4.17
C ASN A 22 -3.08 0.41 -5.45
N GLY A 23 -3.79 0.61 -6.56
CA GLY A 23 -3.40 0.12 -7.88
C GLY A 23 -2.10 0.74 -8.38
N ALA A 24 -2.00 2.08 -8.36
CA ALA A 24 -0.81 2.82 -8.73
C ALA A 24 0.41 2.39 -7.90
N PHE A 25 0.24 2.21 -6.57
CA PHE A 25 1.30 1.70 -5.71
C PHE A 25 1.77 0.31 -6.13
N ARG A 26 0.86 -0.62 -6.43
CA ARG A 26 1.22 -2.00 -6.81
C ARG A 26 1.95 -2.06 -8.14
N GLU A 27 1.48 -1.31 -9.14
CA GLU A 27 2.17 -1.22 -10.44
C GLU A 27 3.55 -0.60 -10.29
N GLY A 28 3.67 0.47 -9.50
CA GLY A 28 4.96 1.12 -9.22
C GLY A 28 5.91 0.26 -8.39
N ALA A 29 5.40 -0.56 -7.47
CA ALA A 29 6.20 -1.45 -6.64
C ALA A 29 6.70 -2.66 -7.43
N ALA A 30 5.88 -3.21 -8.34
CA ALA A 30 6.22 -4.38 -9.15
C ALA A 30 7.44 -4.16 -10.07
N ILE A 31 7.76 -2.91 -10.40
CA ILE A 31 8.92 -2.56 -11.22
C ILE A 31 10.19 -2.24 -10.41
N ILE A 32 10.12 -2.25 -9.07
CA ILE A 32 11.28 -1.98 -8.22
C ILE A 32 12.15 -3.25 -8.14
N PRO A 33 13.42 -3.20 -8.58
CA PRO A 33 14.32 -4.33 -8.44
C PRO A 33 14.44 -4.74 -6.97
N ARG A 34 14.52 -6.04 -6.69
CA ARG A 34 14.62 -6.61 -5.33
C ARG A 34 13.38 -6.46 -4.46
N LEU A 35 12.26 -5.95 -4.99
CA LEU A 35 10.98 -5.94 -4.29
C LEU A 35 10.07 -7.06 -4.83
N THR A 36 9.60 -7.94 -3.94
CA THR A 36 8.62 -8.97 -4.30
C THR A 36 7.26 -8.58 -3.73
N LEU A 37 6.28 -8.39 -4.63
CA LEU A 37 4.90 -8.13 -4.24
C LEU A 37 4.16 -9.47 -4.07
N HIS A 38 3.61 -9.73 -2.89
CA HIS A 38 2.80 -10.93 -2.64
C HIS A 38 1.32 -10.70 -2.95
N THR A 39 0.86 -9.45 -2.87
CA THR A 39 -0.53 -9.12 -3.21
C THR A 39 -0.74 -9.23 -4.72
N PRO A 40 -1.77 -9.95 -5.19
CA PRO A 40 -2.11 -10.02 -6.61
C PRO A 40 -2.39 -8.63 -7.21
N ARG A 41 -2.06 -8.46 -8.50
CA ARG A 41 -2.37 -7.23 -9.24
C ARG A 41 -3.85 -7.12 -9.61
N ASP A 42 -4.55 -8.24 -9.72
CA ASP A 42 -5.97 -8.26 -10.07
C ASP A 42 -6.81 -7.48 -9.04
N PRO A 43 -7.48 -6.38 -9.45
CA PRO A 43 -8.36 -5.59 -8.59
C PRO A 43 -9.50 -6.39 -7.94
N ALA A 44 -9.92 -7.51 -8.53
CA ALA A 44 -10.95 -8.39 -7.97
C ALA A 44 -10.44 -9.30 -6.83
N LEU A 45 -9.12 -9.53 -6.77
CA LEU A 45 -8.46 -10.41 -5.80
C LEU A 45 -7.62 -9.64 -4.77
N CYS A 46 -7.69 -8.31 -4.78
CA CYS A 46 -6.95 -7.45 -3.86
C CYS A 46 -7.88 -6.47 -3.14
N GLY A 47 -7.51 -6.11 -1.92
CA GLY A 47 -8.18 -5.07 -1.14
C GLY A 47 -7.39 -3.75 -1.17
N GLY A 48 -7.68 -2.86 -0.21
CA GLY A 48 -6.92 -1.63 0.00
C GLY A 48 -5.58 -1.85 0.71
N LEU A 49 -4.93 -3.01 0.55
CA LEU A 49 -3.74 -3.38 1.31
C LEU A 49 -2.78 -4.19 0.44
N SER A 50 -1.51 -3.79 0.43
CA SER A 50 -0.45 -4.40 -0.37
C SER A 50 0.66 -4.91 0.54
N CYS A 51 0.96 -6.20 0.45
CA CYS A 51 2.04 -6.87 1.17
C CYS A 51 3.23 -7.12 0.24
N PHE A 52 4.42 -6.77 0.71
CA PHE A 52 5.66 -6.93 -0.05
C PHE A 52 6.85 -7.27 0.86
N GLU A 53 7.88 -7.81 0.24
CA GLU A 53 9.20 -8.01 0.83
C GLU A 53 10.26 -7.29 0.00
N VAL A 54 11.36 -6.91 0.64
CA VAL A 54 12.55 -6.34 -0.03
C VAL A 54 13.71 -7.28 0.23
N ALA A 55 14.33 -7.79 -0.84
CA ALA A 55 15.38 -8.79 -0.75
C ALA A 55 16.60 -8.26 0.03
N GLY A 56 16.95 -8.97 1.10
CA GLY A 56 18.03 -8.60 2.02
C GLY A 56 17.59 -7.78 3.24
N LEU A 57 16.28 -7.51 3.40
CA LEU A 57 15.74 -6.83 4.58
C LEU A 57 14.61 -7.65 5.22
N THR A 58 14.56 -7.62 6.55
CA THR A 58 13.40 -8.12 7.30
C THR A 58 12.24 -7.13 7.19
N ALA A 59 11.00 -7.60 7.36
CA ALA A 59 9.82 -6.73 7.33
C ALA A 59 9.88 -5.61 8.38
N ASP A 60 10.49 -5.87 9.54
CA ASP A 60 10.69 -4.85 10.56
C ASP A 60 11.74 -3.82 10.12
N GLY A 61 12.84 -4.26 9.49
CA GLY A 61 13.84 -3.34 8.94
C GLY A 61 13.30 -2.46 7.81
N VAL A 62 12.39 -2.99 6.98
CA VAL A 62 11.65 -2.19 5.99
C VAL A 62 10.74 -1.18 6.69
N THR A 63 9.98 -1.62 7.70
CA THR A 63 9.05 -0.78 8.46
C THR A 63 9.77 0.35 9.19
N GLU A 64 10.92 0.07 9.80
CA GLU A 64 11.75 1.04 10.50
C GLU A 64 12.30 2.11 9.55
N ARG A 65 12.87 1.69 8.40
CA ARG A 65 13.40 2.62 7.38
C ARG A 65 12.31 3.49 6.75
N LEU A 66 11.11 2.93 6.53
CA LEU A 66 9.96 3.70 6.04
C LEU A 66 9.43 4.66 7.12
N THR A 67 9.41 4.23 8.39
CA THR A 67 9.00 5.07 9.52
C THR A 67 9.95 6.26 9.71
N ALA A 68 11.25 6.07 9.54
CA ALA A 68 12.24 7.15 9.53
C ALA A 68 11.96 8.21 8.46
N LYS A 69 11.34 7.79 7.34
CA LYS A 69 10.88 8.68 6.24
C LYS A 69 9.43 9.18 6.44
N ARG A 70 8.86 9.03 7.64
CA ARG A 70 7.48 9.39 8.01
C ARG A 70 6.39 8.60 7.27
N ILE A 71 6.74 7.46 6.67
CA ILE A 71 5.79 6.57 5.99
C ILE A 71 5.39 5.46 6.98
N ARG A 72 4.15 5.51 7.47
CA ARG A 72 3.64 4.50 8.41
C ARG A 72 3.37 3.19 7.68
N THR A 73 4.16 2.19 8.03
CA THR A 73 4.05 0.82 7.56
C THR A 73 3.83 -0.07 8.77
N THR A 74 3.17 -1.21 8.61
CA THR A 74 3.07 -2.20 9.70
C THR A 74 3.59 -3.53 9.21
N SER A 75 4.12 -4.35 10.11
CA SER A 75 4.37 -5.77 9.86
C SER A 75 3.22 -6.60 10.44
N SER A 76 3.04 -7.81 9.91
CA SER A 76 2.00 -8.74 10.39
C SER A 76 2.61 -9.73 11.40
N PRO A 77 1.91 -10.12 12.49
CA PRO A 77 2.44 -11.01 13.52
C PRO A 77 2.32 -12.49 13.12
N TYR A 78 2.87 -12.87 11.96
CA TYR A 78 2.85 -14.24 11.47
C TYR A 78 4.26 -14.82 11.37
N LYS A 79 4.36 -16.15 11.21
CA LYS A 79 5.62 -16.89 11.10
C LYS A 79 6.53 -16.39 9.96
N VAL A 80 5.94 -15.76 8.94
CA VAL A 80 6.63 -14.95 7.95
C VAL A 80 6.01 -13.55 7.99
N SER A 81 6.76 -12.60 8.52
CA SER A 81 6.37 -11.19 8.57
C SER A 81 6.70 -10.54 7.24
N TYR A 82 5.71 -9.87 6.64
CA TYR A 82 5.88 -9.04 5.46
C TYR A 82 5.55 -7.59 5.80
N ALA A 83 6.19 -6.65 5.10
CA ALA A 83 5.84 -5.25 5.19
C ALA A 83 4.52 -5.03 4.43
N ARG A 84 3.60 -4.25 5.02
CA ARG A 84 2.32 -3.94 4.38
C ARG A 84 2.00 -2.45 4.40
N VAL A 85 1.58 -1.95 3.24
CA VAL A 85 1.15 -0.56 3.00
C VAL A 85 -0.31 -0.56 2.58
N SER A 86 -1.05 0.45 3.05
CA SER A 86 -2.42 0.74 2.64
C SER A 86 -2.52 2.22 2.35
N ALA A 87 -2.89 2.58 1.13
CA ALA A 87 -3.30 3.95 0.84
C ALA A 87 -4.78 4.11 1.23
N GLY A 88 -5.07 5.02 2.16
CA GLY A 88 -6.42 5.36 2.61
C GLY A 88 -7.02 6.54 1.87
N ILE A 89 -8.26 6.91 2.24
CA ILE A 89 -8.98 8.06 1.66
C ILE A 89 -8.24 9.40 1.83
N MET A 90 -7.44 9.54 2.88
CA MET A 90 -6.71 10.76 3.19
C MET A 90 -5.40 10.88 2.41
N ASN A 91 -5.00 9.84 1.66
CA ASN A 91 -3.76 9.85 0.92
C ASN A 91 -3.93 10.48 -0.46
N LEU A 92 -2.88 11.19 -0.89
CA LEU A 92 -2.78 11.78 -2.21
C LEU A 92 -1.88 10.91 -3.11
N PRO A 93 -1.97 11.05 -4.45
CA PRO A 93 -1.07 10.36 -5.38
C PRO A 93 0.42 10.64 -5.09
N GLU A 94 0.72 11.85 -4.64
CA GLU A 94 2.06 12.28 -4.24
C GLU A 94 2.60 11.46 -3.04
N ASP A 95 1.74 11.04 -2.12
CA ASP A 95 2.14 10.14 -1.02
C ASP A 95 2.55 8.76 -1.56
N VAL A 96 1.85 8.28 -2.60
CA VAL A 96 2.17 7.01 -3.27
C VAL A 96 3.52 7.11 -3.96
N ASP A 97 3.78 8.21 -4.66
CA ASP A 97 5.07 8.47 -5.29
C ASP A 97 6.21 8.58 -4.27
N MET A 98 5.97 9.27 -3.15
CA MET A 98 6.94 9.36 -2.05
C MET A 98 7.26 7.98 -1.46
N ALA A 99 6.24 7.13 -1.27
CA ALA A 99 6.42 5.77 -0.78
C ALA A 99 7.23 4.91 -1.77
N LEU A 100 6.93 5.00 -3.08
CA LEU A 100 7.67 4.27 -4.10
C LEU A 100 9.13 4.73 -4.22
N ARG A 101 9.40 6.04 -4.10
CA ARG A 101 10.78 6.57 -4.05
C ARG A 101 11.54 6.04 -2.84
N ALA A 102 10.93 6.09 -1.66
CA ALA A 102 11.52 5.54 -0.44
C ALA A 102 11.84 4.04 -0.58
N LEU A 103 10.94 3.26 -1.19
CA LEU A 103 11.18 1.84 -1.45
C LEU A 103 12.33 1.60 -2.42
N ARG A 104 12.45 2.42 -3.49
CA ARG A 104 13.59 2.35 -4.41
C ARG A 104 14.92 2.63 -3.71
N GLU A 105 14.96 3.62 -2.82
CA GLU A 105 16.16 3.94 -2.05
C GLU A 105 16.55 2.84 -1.06
N ILE A 106 15.56 2.14 -0.50
CA ILE A 106 15.77 1.04 0.45
C ILE A 106 16.18 -0.25 -0.28
N ALA A 107 15.70 -0.44 -1.51
CA ALA A 107 15.95 -1.61 -2.34
C ALA A 107 17.24 -1.51 -3.19
N ALA A 108 17.79 -0.31 -3.37
CA ALA A 108 19.12 -0.10 -3.95
C ALA A 108 20.20 -0.82 -3.12
#